data_AF-A0A6J4P7I0-F1
#
_entry.id   AF-A0A6J4P7I0-F1
#
_cell.length_a   1.000
_cell.length_b   1.000
_cell.length_c   1.000
_cell.angle_alpha   90.00
_cell.angle_beta   90.00
_cell.angle_gamma   90.00
#
_symmetry.space_group_name_H-M   'P 1'
#
loop_
_entity.id
_entity.type
_entity.pdbx_description
1 polymer ?
#
loop_
_entity_poly.entity_id
_entity_poly.type
_entity_poly.pdbx_seq_one_letter_code
_entity_poly.pdbx_strand_id
1 'polypeptide(L)'
;SLGLLACLDGGNADRQTGESWQQTLSQLKATPVVRNLTNALPFGIAAALIGALGVGTGLWVVPAVQQKIAEKAAFTSPISSGANCGLGGSDDFSAYIGSSSGNKELHLIGVYEANADHKNRNLSKSAIEIKVERRNKPIILALSAYEPVQWNITAEPGVVIEKIIVNGYNNQTVSGVSGIPVEEHSYEETGDNLGDFIYKWGATAESSNTSSLVTKLEQGNRTSLTSFQGCYRGKNFSIN
;
A
#
# COMPACT_ATOMS: atom_id res chain seq x y z
N SER A 1 1.08 60.17 32.11
CA SER A 1 0.50 58.83 31.87
C SER A 1 1.19 58.24 30.63
N LEU A 2 2.28 57.51 30.81
CA LEU A 2 2.35 56.04 30.93
C LEU A 2 1.82 55.32 29.68
N GLY A 3 2.75 54.77 28.88
CA GLY A 3 2.48 53.91 27.72
C GLY A 3 3.76 53.68 26.91
N LEU A 4 4.39 52.52 27.10
CA LEU A 4 5.76 52.14 26.74
C LEU A 4 6.12 52.20 25.23
N LEU A 5 7.34 52.70 24.97
CA LEU A 5 8.21 52.38 23.84
C LEU A 5 9.54 51.88 24.41
N ALA A 6 10.04 50.72 23.96
CA ALA A 6 11.46 50.46 23.68
C ALA A 6 11.64 49.04 23.10
N CYS A 7 12.29 49.00 21.94
CA CYS A 7 12.70 47.82 21.20
C CYS A 7 14.13 47.37 21.57
N LEU A 8 14.57 46.26 20.95
CA LEU A 8 15.93 45.68 20.84
C LEU A 8 16.26 44.70 21.99
N ASP A 9 16.71 43.47 21.75
CA ASP A 9 17.72 43.01 20.80
C ASP A 9 17.52 41.51 20.50
N GLY A 10 17.86 41.05 19.30
CA GLY A 10 17.56 39.67 18.85
C GLY A 10 18.36 39.29 17.61
N GLY A 11 19.68 39.24 17.75
CA GLY A 11 20.62 38.87 16.71
C GLY A 11 20.80 37.34 16.55
N ASN A 12 20.66 36.94 15.28
CA ASN A 12 21.29 35.86 14.50
C ASN A 12 21.84 34.55 15.10
N ALA A 13 21.51 33.50 14.35
CA ALA A 13 22.14 32.18 14.23
C ALA A 13 23.68 32.17 14.28
N ASP A 14 24.29 31.15 14.88
CA ASP A 14 24.64 29.87 14.23
C ASP A 14 25.55 29.02 15.13
N ARG A 15 25.59 27.71 14.87
CA ARG A 15 26.55 26.67 15.35
C ARG A 15 26.27 25.90 16.65
N GLN A 16 26.49 24.59 16.50
CA GLN A 16 26.75 23.53 17.48
C GLN A 16 25.57 22.70 18.01
N THR A 17 25.10 21.86 17.11
CA THR A 17 24.91 20.42 17.35
C THR A 17 26.03 19.80 18.22
N GLY A 18 25.60 18.98 19.18
CA GLY A 18 26.40 17.92 19.77
C GLY A 18 26.86 18.20 21.19
N GLU A 19 25.98 17.95 22.17
CA GLU A 19 26.30 17.46 23.53
C GLU A 19 25.06 17.55 24.44
N SER A 20 24.20 16.52 24.48
CA SER A 20 23.32 16.34 25.65
C SER A 20 22.88 14.90 25.97
N TRP A 21 23.39 13.88 25.24
CA TRP A 21 23.07 12.48 25.57
C TRP A 21 23.88 11.91 26.74
N GLN A 22 24.82 12.67 27.32
CA GLN A 22 25.62 12.20 28.47
C GLN A 22 25.02 12.52 29.84
N GLN A 23 23.93 13.28 29.94
CA GLN A 23 23.30 13.59 31.24
C GLN A 23 22.20 12.62 31.66
N THR A 24 21.71 11.75 30.76
CA THR A 24 20.60 10.83 31.07
C THR A 24 21.05 9.45 31.57
N LEU A 25 22.35 9.12 31.46
CA LEU A 25 22.87 7.79 31.82
C LEU A 25 23.65 7.74 33.15
N SER A 26 23.72 8.83 33.90
CA SER A 26 24.37 8.87 35.22
C SER A 26 23.42 8.71 36.42
N GLN A 27 22.11 8.53 36.21
CA GLN A 27 21.12 8.42 37.30
C GLN A 27 20.63 7.00 37.62
N LEU A 28 21.41 5.96 37.31
CA LEU A 28 21.11 4.60 37.78
C LEU A 28 22.31 4.00 38.50
N LYS A 29 22.56 4.48 39.73
CA LYS A 29 23.27 3.70 40.75
C LYS A 29 22.61 3.87 42.13
N ALA A 30 22.05 2.74 42.56
CA ALA A 30 22.02 2.15 43.91
C ALA A 30 21.57 3.00 45.12
N THR A 31 20.54 2.51 45.82
CA THR A 31 20.41 2.66 47.28
C THR A 31 19.63 1.48 47.89
N PRO A 32 19.92 1.08 49.15
CA PRO A 32 19.68 -0.26 49.67
C PRO A 32 18.49 -0.32 50.65
N VAL A 33 17.46 -1.12 50.36
CA VAL A 33 16.47 -1.54 51.38
C VAL A 33 16.00 -2.97 51.06
N VAL A 34 16.82 -3.96 51.39
CA VAL A 34 16.34 -5.35 51.56
C VAL A 34 16.74 -5.79 52.95
N ARG A 35 15.85 -5.55 53.91
CA ARG A 35 15.92 -6.18 55.22
C ARG A 35 14.51 -6.37 55.76
N ASN A 36 14.25 -7.61 56.17
CA ASN A 36 13.07 -8.11 56.87
C ASN A 36 11.75 -8.11 56.10
N LEU A 37 11.31 -9.30 55.73
CA LEU A 37 9.96 -9.79 56.02
C LEU A 37 10.01 -11.32 56.03
N THR A 38 10.49 -11.86 57.15
CA THR A 38 10.20 -13.22 57.59
C THR A 38 8.90 -13.20 58.41
N ASN A 39 8.11 -14.27 58.21
CA ASN A 39 6.96 -14.74 58.99
C ASN A 39 5.57 -14.16 58.64
N ALA A 40 4.76 -15.03 58.01
CA ALA A 40 3.46 -15.52 58.50
C ALA A 40 2.38 -15.59 57.39
N LEU A 41 2.05 -16.82 56.97
CA LEU A 41 0.70 -17.45 56.92
C LEU A 41 0.62 -18.56 55.83
N PRO A 42 -0.26 -19.57 56.01
CA PRO A 42 0.09 -20.98 55.88
C PRO A 42 -0.58 -21.71 54.71
N PHE A 43 0.00 -22.87 54.40
CA PHE A 43 -0.54 -24.08 53.78
C PHE A 43 -1.80 -23.98 52.90
N GLY A 44 -1.60 -24.21 51.59
CA GLY A 44 -2.65 -24.58 50.65
C GLY A 44 -2.14 -24.84 49.23
N ILE A 45 -1.50 -26.01 49.01
CA ILE A 45 -1.47 -26.85 47.79
C ILE A 45 -1.29 -26.08 46.45
N ALA A 46 -0.16 -26.13 45.74
CA ALA A 46 0.45 -27.33 45.17
C ALA A 46 1.91 -27.08 44.80
N ALA A 47 2.81 -27.94 45.29
CA ALA A 47 4.13 -28.13 44.73
C ALA A 47 4.04 -29.27 43.69
N ALA A 48 4.26 -28.97 42.43
CA ALA A 48 4.74 -29.94 41.46
C ALA A 48 6.18 -29.56 41.11
N LEU A 49 7.07 -30.46 41.47
CA LEU A 49 8.51 -30.36 41.49
C LEU A 49 9.09 -30.20 40.08
N ILE A 50 9.91 -29.18 39.85
CA ILE A 50 11.00 -29.30 38.87
C ILE A 50 12.28 -29.51 39.68
N GLY A 51 12.55 -30.79 39.92
CA GLY A 51 13.83 -31.25 40.44
C GLY A 51 14.91 -31.07 39.37
N ALA A 52 15.87 -30.22 39.72
CA ALA A 52 17.29 -30.54 39.77
C ALA A 52 18.06 -30.81 38.45
N LEU A 53 19.13 -30.00 38.30
CA LEU A 53 20.43 -30.29 37.68
C LEU A 53 20.54 -30.13 36.16
N GLY A 54 21.12 -28.99 35.78
CA GLY A 54 21.64 -28.75 34.44
C GLY A 54 22.39 -27.42 34.35
N VAL A 55 23.49 -27.30 35.09
CA VAL A 55 24.51 -26.28 34.83
C VAL A 55 25.02 -26.50 33.41
N GLY A 56 24.88 -25.48 32.55
CA GLY A 56 25.57 -25.41 31.26
C GLY A 56 24.82 -26.02 30.09
N THR A 57 23.95 -25.24 29.46
CA THR A 57 23.91 -25.14 28.00
C THR A 57 23.47 -23.72 27.66
N GLY A 58 24.25 -23.02 26.83
CA GLY A 58 23.76 -21.79 26.24
C GLY A 58 22.47 -22.11 25.51
N LEU A 59 21.39 -21.40 25.81
CA LEU A 59 20.27 -21.31 24.88
C LEU A 59 20.80 -20.59 23.64
N TRP A 60 21.43 -21.36 22.76
CA TRP A 60 21.57 -21.02 21.36
C TRP A 60 20.15 -20.97 20.83
N VAL A 61 19.58 -19.77 20.81
CA VAL A 61 18.42 -19.49 20.00
C VAL A 61 18.84 -19.86 18.57
N VAL A 62 18.28 -20.94 18.06
CA VAL A 62 18.64 -21.52 16.76
C VAL A 62 18.55 -20.41 15.69
N PRO A 63 19.62 -20.11 14.93
CA PRO A 63 19.61 -19.07 13.90
C PRO A 63 18.52 -19.28 12.83
N ALA A 64 18.04 -20.53 12.67
CA ALA A 64 17.01 -20.90 11.69
C ALA A 64 15.63 -20.28 11.97
N VAL A 65 15.30 -19.95 13.23
CA VAL A 65 14.02 -19.28 13.55
C VAL A 65 14.08 -17.79 13.17
N GLN A 66 15.26 -17.16 13.29
CA GLN A 66 15.49 -15.80 12.80
C GLN A 66 15.49 -15.74 11.27
N GLN A 67 16.04 -16.73 10.56
CA GLN A 67 16.00 -16.78 9.09
C GLN A 67 14.58 -16.99 8.53
N LYS A 68 13.75 -17.83 9.16
CA LYS A 68 12.34 -18.01 8.76
C LYS A 68 11.47 -16.76 8.97
N ILE A 69 11.90 -15.82 9.82
CA ILE A 69 11.19 -14.56 10.08
C ILE A 69 11.83 -13.40 9.31
N ALA A 70 13.12 -13.49 8.93
CA ALA A 70 13.80 -12.51 8.09
C ALA A 70 13.52 -12.69 6.58
N GLU A 71 12.92 -13.80 6.17
CA GLU A 71 12.13 -13.92 4.93
C GLU A 71 10.78 -13.16 5.04
N LYS A 72 10.77 -12.08 5.81
CA LYS A 72 9.74 -11.05 5.82
C LYS A 72 9.83 -10.30 4.50
N ALA A 73 9.23 -10.91 3.48
CA ALA A 73 8.82 -10.37 2.20
C ALA A 73 9.72 -9.22 1.71
N ALA A 74 10.81 -9.56 1.02
CA ALA A 74 11.43 -8.59 0.13
C ALA A 74 10.31 -8.01 -0.74
N PHE A 75 10.19 -6.68 -0.75
CA PHE A 75 9.19 -6.01 -1.56
C PHE A 75 9.55 -6.21 -3.04
N THR A 76 8.95 -7.22 -3.66
CA THR A 76 9.01 -7.39 -5.11
C THR A 76 8.13 -6.31 -5.72
N SER A 77 8.69 -5.53 -6.64
CA SER A 77 7.94 -4.53 -7.40
C SER A 77 6.70 -5.18 -8.03
N PRO A 78 5.50 -4.61 -7.85
CA PRO A 78 4.28 -5.12 -8.48
C PRO A 78 4.23 -4.86 -9.99
N ILE A 79 5.15 -4.05 -10.52
CA ILE A 79 5.22 -3.67 -11.93
C ILE A 79 6.49 -4.27 -12.55
N SER A 80 6.35 -4.85 -13.74
CA SER A 80 7.46 -5.38 -14.54
C SER A 80 8.46 -4.28 -14.93
N SER A 81 9.76 -4.59 -14.94
CA SER A 81 10.80 -3.68 -15.45
C SER A 81 10.66 -3.39 -16.95
N GLY A 82 9.92 -4.23 -17.69
CA GLY A 82 9.59 -4.03 -19.10
C GLY A 82 8.18 -3.51 -19.34
N ALA A 83 7.49 -3.02 -18.30
CA ALA A 83 6.11 -2.53 -18.44
C ALA A 83 6.01 -1.40 -19.46
N ASN A 84 4.99 -1.47 -20.30
CA ASN A 84 4.67 -0.53 -21.37
C ASN A 84 3.16 -0.60 -21.63
N CYS A 85 2.66 0.16 -22.59
CA CYS A 85 1.23 0.20 -22.90
C CYS A 85 0.72 -0.97 -23.76
N GLY A 86 1.59 -1.93 -24.06
CA GLY A 86 1.34 -3.05 -24.96
C GLY A 86 1.49 -2.68 -26.43
N LEU A 87 1.62 -3.70 -27.29
CA LEU A 87 1.70 -3.51 -28.74
C LEU A 87 0.43 -2.84 -29.28
N GLY A 88 0.58 -1.68 -29.93
CA GLY A 88 -0.56 -0.88 -30.40
C GLY A 88 -1.16 0.05 -29.34
N GLY A 89 -0.57 0.10 -28.14
CA GLY A 89 -0.78 1.14 -27.14
C GLY A 89 -0.03 2.43 -27.50
N SER A 90 -0.09 3.42 -26.61
CA SER A 90 0.68 4.67 -26.71
C SER A 90 2.08 4.54 -26.12
N ASP A 91 2.97 5.50 -26.40
CA ASP A 91 4.35 5.53 -25.90
C ASP A 91 4.51 6.36 -24.62
N ASP A 92 3.48 6.44 -23.78
CA ASP A 92 3.40 7.34 -22.63
C ASP A 92 3.16 6.63 -21.29
N PHE A 93 3.64 5.39 -21.18
CA PHE A 93 3.51 4.58 -19.96
C PHE A 93 3.92 5.37 -18.71
N SER A 94 3.05 5.33 -17.71
CA SER A 94 3.19 6.02 -16.46
C SER A 94 2.92 5.06 -15.31
N ALA A 95 3.72 5.15 -14.25
CA ALA A 95 3.62 4.23 -13.13
C ALA A 95 3.87 4.93 -11.80
N TYR A 96 3.33 4.32 -10.75
CA TYR A 96 3.69 4.59 -9.37
C TYR A 96 3.76 3.30 -8.58
N ILE A 97 4.71 3.25 -7.65
CA ILE A 97 4.90 2.13 -6.74
C ILE A 97 4.87 2.71 -5.33
N GLY A 98 3.85 2.30 -4.57
CA GLY A 98 3.69 2.65 -3.17
C GLY A 98 4.28 1.59 -2.25
N SER A 99 4.26 1.87 -0.95
CA SER A 99 4.61 0.89 0.07
C SER A 99 3.47 -0.11 0.27
N SER A 100 3.73 -1.42 0.15
CA SER A 100 2.76 -2.48 0.49
C SER A 100 2.74 -2.74 2.00
N SER A 101 2.22 -1.78 2.77
CA SER A 101 2.05 -1.90 4.23
C SER A 101 0.59 -2.20 4.57
N GLY A 102 0.21 -3.48 4.51
CA GLY A 102 -1.16 -3.93 4.75
C GLY A 102 -1.32 -5.44 4.56
N ASN A 103 -2.50 -5.96 4.90
CA ASN A 103 -2.88 -7.35 4.68
C ASN A 103 -3.50 -7.61 3.30
N LYS A 104 -3.73 -6.55 2.51
CA LYS A 104 -4.22 -6.56 1.13
C LYS A 104 -3.43 -5.56 0.29
N GLU A 105 -3.59 -5.62 -1.02
CA GLU A 105 -2.96 -4.69 -1.96
C GLU A 105 -4.00 -4.04 -2.86
N LEU A 106 -3.78 -2.75 -3.17
CA LEU A 106 -4.65 -1.97 -4.05
C LEU A 106 -3.85 -1.58 -5.29
N HIS A 107 -4.26 -2.11 -6.44
CA HIS A 107 -3.62 -1.84 -7.72
C HIS A 107 -4.59 -1.09 -8.63
N LEU A 108 -4.18 0.07 -9.13
CA LEU A 108 -4.94 0.88 -10.07
C LEU A 108 -4.34 0.77 -11.48
N ILE A 109 -5.16 0.45 -12.46
CA ILE A 109 -4.83 0.56 -13.88
C ILE A 109 -5.71 1.65 -14.47
N GLY A 110 -5.08 2.65 -15.09
CA GLY A 110 -5.76 3.82 -15.64
C GLY A 110 -5.43 4.05 -17.10
N VAL A 111 -6.43 4.16 -17.97
CA VAL A 111 -6.23 4.48 -19.39
C VAL A 111 -7.17 5.57 -19.85
N TYR A 112 -6.83 6.30 -20.92
CA TYR A 112 -7.83 7.14 -21.57
C TYR A 112 -8.72 6.27 -22.48
N GLU A 113 -8.10 5.41 -23.29
CA GLU A 113 -8.78 4.57 -24.27
C GLU A 113 -8.09 3.21 -24.49
N ALA A 114 -8.83 2.27 -25.09
CA ALA A 114 -8.29 1.01 -25.58
C ALA A 114 -8.06 1.02 -27.11
N ASN A 115 -8.64 1.97 -27.83
CA ASN A 115 -8.57 2.04 -29.30
C ASN A 115 -8.68 3.50 -29.78
N ALA A 116 -7.95 3.83 -30.84
CA ALA A 116 -7.96 5.16 -31.48
C ALA A 116 -9.20 5.41 -32.37
N ASP A 117 -9.93 4.35 -32.74
CA ASP A 117 -11.12 4.47 -33.57
C ASP A 117 -12.37 4.80 -32.73
N HIS A 118 -12.57 6.08 -32.45
CA HIS A 118 -13.74 6.58 -31.72
C HIS A 118 -15.04 6.56 -32.53
N LYS A 119 -14.98 6.31 -33.85
CA LYS A 119 -16.18 6.30 -34.72
C LYS A 119 -16.96 5.00 -34.55
N ASN A 120 -16.32 3.96 -34.04
CA ASN A 120 -16.89 2.63 -33.90
C ASN A 120 -16.82 2.21 -32.43
N ARG A 121 -17.91 2.43 -31.69
CA ARG A 121 -18.07 2.02 -30.27
C ARG A 121 -18.17 0.50 -30.08
N ASN A 122 -17.53 -0.29 -30.95
CA ASN A 122 -17.51 -1.73 -30.85
C ASN A 122 -16.56 -2.15 -29.72
N LEU A 123 -17.14 -2.54 -28.58
CA LEU A 123 -16.43 -3.00 -27.38
C LEU A 123 -15.45 -4.14 -27.67
N SER A 124 -15.72 -4.99 -28.68
CA SER A 124 -14.82 -6.07 -29.10
C SER A 124 -13.46 -5.56 -29.62
N LYS A 125 -13.37 -4.28 -30.01
CA LYS A 125 -12.11 -3.63 -30.42
C LYS A 125 -11.48 -2.79 -29.30
N SER A 126 -12.14 -2.70 -28.14
CA SER A 126 -11.73 -1.94 -26.98
C SER A 126 -11.30 -2.85 -25.83
N ALA A 127 -10.80 -4.05 -26.13
CA ALA A 127 -10.30 -4.97 -25.13
C ALA A 127 -8.90 -4.56 -24.63
N ILE A 128 -8.70 -4.63 -23.31
CA ILE A 128 -7.41 -4.52 -22.64
C ILE A 128 -7.19 -5.78 -21.81
N GLU A 129 -6.02 -6.39 -22.00
CA GLU A 129 -5.62 -7.62 -21.32
C GLU A 129 -4.90 -7.31 -20.00
N ILE A 130 -5.36 -7.89 -18.90
CA ILE A 130 -4.74 -7.72 -17.58
C ILE A 130 -4.31 -9.08 -17.07
N LYS A 131 -3.01 -9.25 -16.86
CA LYS A 131 -2.46 -10.43 -16.21
C LYS A 131 -2.17 -10.15 -14.74
N VAL A 132 -2.71 -10.97 -13.85
CA VAL A 132 -2.43 -10.89 -12.41
C VAL A 132 -1.66 -12.15 -12.01
N GLU A 133 -0.40 -11.96 -11.63
CA GLU A 133 0.53 -13.01 -11.19
C GLU A 133 0.93 -12.83 -9.73
N ARG A 134 0.72 -11.64 -9.18
CA ARG A 134 1.07 -11.27 -7.82
C ARG A 134 0.30 -12.09 -6.79
N ARG A 135 1.06 -12.67 -5.87
CA ARG A 135 0.57 -13.61 -4.83
C ARG A 135 0.88 -13.05 -3.44
N ASN A 136 0.46 -13.79 -2.42
CA ASN A 136 0.71 -13.58 -0.98
C ASN A 136 -0.26 -12.63 -0.26
N LYS A 137 -0.92 -11.72 -0.97
CA LYS A 137 -1.96 -10.85 -0.40
C LYS A 137 -3.19 -10.81 -1.30
N PRO A 138 -4.41 -10.73 -0.74
CA PRO A 138 -5.60 -10.40 -1.52
C PRO A 138 -5.44 -9.06 -2.24
N ILE A 139 -5.90 -9.02 -3.49
CA ILE A 139 -5.80 -7.87 -4.39
C ILE A 139 -7.16 -7.20 -4.55
N ILE A 140 -7.19 -5.88 -4.39
CA ILE A 140 -8.24 -5.02 -4.90
C ILE A 140 -7.74 -4.44 -6.21
N LEU A 141 -8.43 -4.76 -7.31
CA LEU A 141 -8.08 -4.31 -8.64
C LEU A 141 -9.01 -3.16 -9.04
N ALA A 142 -8.47 -1.95 -9.09
CA ALA A 142 -9.19 -0.78 -9.58
C ALA A 142 -8.84 -0.51 -11.05
N LEU A 143 -9.86 -0.29 -11.87
CA LEU A 143 -9.78 -0.11 -13.31
C LEU A 143 -10.44 1.21 -13.66
N SER A 144 -9.72 2.12 -14.31
CA SER A 144 -10.25 3.43 -14.67
C SER A 144 -10.07 3.72 -16.15
N ALA A 145 -11.14 4.18 -16.81
CA ALA A 145 -11.05 4.64 -18.19
C ALA A 145 -12.03 5.77 -18.53
N TYR A 146 -11.66 6.60 -19.50
CA TYR A 146 -12.59 7.57 -20.07
C TYR A 146 -13.46 6.90 -21.14
N GLU A 147 -12.86 6.39 -22.21
CA GLU A 147 -13.55 5.68 -23.29
C GLU A 147 -14.04 4.28 -22.86
N PRO A 148 -14.99 3.67 -23.59
CA PRO A 148 -15.44 2.31 -23.29
C PRO A 148 -14.29 1.31 -23.38
N VAL A 149 -14.10 0.49 -22.33
CA VAL A 149 -13.10 -0.59 -22.30
C VAL A 149 -13.74 -1.91 -21.88
N GLN A 150 -13.31 -2.99 -22.54
CA GLN A 150 -13.50 -4.36 -22.08
C GLN A 150 -12.23 -4.83 -21.36
N TRP A 151 -12.31 -4.96 -20.05
CA TRP A 151 -11.23 -5.40 -19.19
C TRP A 151 -11.21 -6.92 -19.12
N ASN A 152 -10.30 -7.54 -19.89
CA ASN A 152 -10.15 -8.99 -19.89
C ASN A 152 -9.07 -9.39 -18.89
N ILE A 153 -9.48 -9.99 -17.78
CA ILE A 153 -8.59 -10.28 -16.65
C ILE A 153 -8.26 -11.76 -16.64
N THR A 154 -6.97 -12.07 -16.55
CA THR A 154 -6.47 -13.43 -16.29
C THR A 154 -5.72 -13.44 -14.96
N ALA A 155 -6.21 -14.22 -14.00
CA ALA A 155 -5.56 -14.45 -12.72
C ALA A 155 -4.84 -15.80 -12.72
N GLU A 156 -3.55 -15.81 -12.40
CA GLU A 156 -2.79 -17.05 -12.28
C GLU A 156 -3.24 -17.90 -11.08
N PRO A 157 -3.00 -19.23 -11.07
CA PRO A 157 -3.30 -20.07 -9.92
C PRO A 157 -2.66 -19.53 -8.63
N GLY A 158 -3.47 -19.52 -7.56
CA GLY A 158 -3.08 -19.01 -6.25
C GLY A 158 -3.22 -17.50 -6.06
N VAL A 159 -3.60 -16.75 -7.10
CA VAL A 159 -3.96 -15.34 -6.97
C VAL A 159 -5.35 -15.21 -6.33
N VAL A 160 -5.49 -14.26 -5.41
CA VAL A 160 -6.77 -13.93 -4.77
C VAL A 160 -7.10 -12.48 -5.10
N ILE A 161 -8.07 -12.26 -5.98
CA ILE A 161 -8.66 -10.94 -6.21
C ILE A 161 -9.90 -10.83 -5.30
N GLU A 162 -9.84 -9.95 -4.31
CA GLU A 162 -10.90 -9.72 -3.32
C GLU A 162 -12.12 -9.06 -3.98
N LYS A 163 -11.88 -8.04 -4.82
CA LYS A 163 -12.89 -7.38 -5.63
C LYS A 163 -12.28 -6.57 -6.77
N ILE A 164 -13.11 -6.24 -7.74
CA ILE A 164 -12.78 -5.35 -8.85
C ILE A 164 -13.61 -4.07 -8.71
N ILE A 165 -12.97 -2.92 -8.87
CA ILE A 165 -13.63 -1.61 -8.86
C ILE A 165 -13.46 -1.01 -10.24
N VAL A 166 -14.55 -0.60 -10.88
CA VAL A 166 -14.53 -0.02 -12.21
C VAL A 166 -14.97 1.44 -12.11
N ASN A 167 -14.16 2.35 -12.63
CA ASN A 167 -14.42 3.79 -12.67
C ASN A 167 -14.37 4.28 -14.12
N GLY A 168 -15.53 4.49 -14.72
CA GLY A 168 -15.66 4.83 -16.14
C GLY A 168 -16.35 6.16 -16.38
N TYR A 169 -16.01 6.88 -17.45
CA TYR A 169 -16.95 7.87 -17.98
C TYR A 169 -18.03 7.15 -18.79
N ASN A 170 -17.59 6.47 -19.85
CA ASN A 170 -18.45 5.60 -20.64
C ASN A 170 -18.54 4.20 -20.01
N ASN A 171 -19.51 3.39 -20.45
CA ASN A 171 -19.70 2.02 -19.98
C ASN A 171 -18.44 1.16 -20.15
N GLN A 172 -18.19 0.35 -19.13
CA GLN A 172 -17.05 -0.54 -19.03
C GLN A 172 -17.56 -1.98 -18.87
N THR A 173 -16.76 -2.98 -19.25
CA THR A 173 -17.12 -4.38 -19.00
C THR A 173 -15.93 -5.16 -18.47
N VAL A 174 -16.19 -6.15 -17.63
CA VAL A 174 -15.17 -7.04 -17.05
C VAL A 174 -15.41 -8.46 -17.53
N SER A 175 -14.36 -9.14 -17.98
CA SER A 175 -14.39 -10.54 -18.44
C SER A 175 -13.15 -11.32 -17.98
N GLY A 176 -13.13 -12.63 -18.26
CA GLY A 176 -11.99 -13.52 -17.98
C GLY A 176 -11.95 -14.07 -16.54
N VAL A 177 -12.74 -13.50 -15.63
CA VAL A 177 -12.88 -13.97 -14.24
C VAL A 177 -14.35 -14.13 -13.85
N SER A 178 -14.62 -14.92 -12.81
CA SER A 178 -15.98 -15.17 -12.29
C SER A 178 -15.97 -15.28 -10.76
N GLY A 179 -17.11 -15.03 -10.12
CA GLY A 179 -17.28 -15.14 -8.67
C GLY A 179 -16.60 -14.03 -7.85
N ILE A 180 -15.99 -13.04 -8.51
CA ILE A 180 -15.39 -11.86 -7.87
C ILE A 180 -16.42 -10.72 -7.87
N PRO A 181 -16.68 -10.06 -6.74
CA PRO A 181 -17.52 -8.88 -6.70
C PRO A 181 -16.96 -7.75 -7.59
N VAL A 182 -17.82 -7.18 -8.43
CA VAL A 182 -17.52 -5.99 -9.25
C VAL A 182 -18.32 -4.81 -8.71
N GLU A 183 -17.60 -3.75 -8.34
CA GLU A 183 -18.15 -2.47 -7.91
C GLU A 183 -18.06 -1.48 -9.08
N GLU A 184 -19.22 -1.14 -9.65
CA GLU A 184 -19.32 -0.38 -10.90
C GLU A 184 -19.62 1.10 -10.62
N HIS A 185 -18.78 1.99 -11.14
CA HIS A 185 -18.89 3.45 -11.06
C HIS A 185 -18.65 4.10 -12.43
N SER A 186 -19.14 3.48 -13.49
CA SER A 186 -19.19 4.10 -14.81
C SER A 186 -20.35 5.08 -14.88
N TYR A 187 -20.05 6.34 -15.20
CA TYR A 187 -21.02 7.43 -15.19
C TYR A 187 -22.19 7.18 -16.15
N GLU A 188 -21.93 6.76 -17.39
CA GLU A 188 -23.00 6.45 -18.36
C GLU A 188 -23.89 5.26 -17.94
N GLU A 189 -23.37 4.34 -17.12
CA GLU A 189 -24.11 3.14 -16.68
C GLU A 189 -24.87 3.36 -15.36
N THR A 190 -24.23 4.01 -14.40
CA THR A 190 -24.71 4.10 -13.01
C THR A 190 -25.12 5.51 -12.58
N GLY A 191 -24.73 6.54 -13.34
CA GLY A 191 -24.86 7.94 -12.95
C GLY A 191 -23.87 8.40 -11.86
N ASP A 192 -22.96 7.53 -11.42
CA ASP A 192 -21.93 7.81 -10.41
C ASP A 192 -20.51 7.64 -10.99
N ASN A 193 -19.52 8.29 -10.37
CA ASN A 193 -18.10 8.03 -10.60
C ASN A 193 -17.26 8.31 -9.34
N LEU A 194 -16.10 7.65 -9.25
CA LEU A 194 -15.14 7.85 -8.17
C LEU A 194 -14.21 9.05 -8.40
N GLY A 195 -14.47 9.90 -9.39
CA GLY A 195 -13.64 11.05 -9.75
C GLY A 195 -12.96 10.87 -11.12
N ASP A 196 -11.85 11.57 -11.31
CA ASP A 196 -11.19 11.66 -12.61
C ASP A 196 -10.72 10.32 -13.18
N PHE A 197 -10.74 10.23 -14.50
CA PHE A 197 -10.33 9.04 -15.27
C PHE A 197 -8.84 9.10 -15.59
N ILE A 198 -8.02 9.00 -14.54
CA ILE A 198 -6.58 9.22 -14.65
C ILE A 198 -5.89 8.11 -15.46
N TYR A 199 -4.94 8.49 -16.31
CA TYR A 199 -4.09 7.56 -17.05
C TYR A 199 -2.59 7.89 -16.94
N LYS A 200 -2.24 8.99 -16.29
CA LYS A 200 -0.86 9.41 -16.06
C LYS A 200 -0.66 9.85 -14.62
N TRP A 201 0.34 9.25 -13.97
CA TRP A 201 0.69 9.58 -12.61
C TRP A 201 1.26 11.00 -12.51
N GLY A 202 0.79 11.78 -11.54
CA GLY A 202 1.31 13.13 -11.26
C GLY A 202 1.07 14.18 -12.36
N ALA A 203 0.26 13.90 -13.37
CA ALA A 203 0.06 14.77 -14.53
C ALA A 203 -0.85 15.98 -14.29
N THR A 204 -1.44 16.14 -13.11
CA THR A 204 -2.24 17.32 -12.78
C THR A 204 -1.41 18.29 -11.96
N ALA A 205 -0.95 19.37 -12.59
CA ALA A 205 -0.23 20.50 -11.96
C ALA A 205 -1.09 21.29 -10.94
N GLU A 206 -2.35 20.89 -10.76
CA GLU A 206 -3.22 21.22 -9.64
C GLU A 206 -3.41 19.90 -8.86
N SER A 207 -2.86 19.81 -7.66
CA SER A 207 -2.73 18.60 -6.83
C SER A 207 -4.06 18.05 -6.25
N SER A 208 -5.22 18.46 -6.76
CA SER A 208 -6.55 18.04 -6.29
C SER A 208 -7.11 16.79 -6.98
N ASN A 209 -6.68 16.49 -8.20
CA ASN A 209 -7.46 15.64 -9.12
C ASN A 209 -7.05 14.16 -9.13
N THR A 210 -5.76 13.85 -9.31
CA THR A 210 -5.20 12.49 -9.05
C THR A 210 -5.46 12.04 -7.61
N SER A 211 -5.47 13.01 -6.69
CA SER A 211 -5.77 12.79 -5.29
C SER A 211 -7.20 12.29 -5.08
N SER A 212 -8.20 12.69 -5.88
CA SER A 212 -9.61 12.36 -5.61
C SER A 212 -9.94 10.86 -5.78
N LEU A 213 -9.60 10.26 -6.93
CA LEU A 213 -9.84 8.84 -7.20
C LEU A 213 -9.02 7.98 -6.23
N VAL A 214 -7.72 8.25 -6.12
CA VAL A 214 -6.83 7.48 -5.23
C VAL A 214 -7.30 7.60 -3.78
N THR A 215 -7.63 8.80 -3.29
CA THR A 215 -8.14 8.99 -1.93
C THR A 215 -9.43 8.22 -1.69
N LYS A 216 -10.39 8.26 -2.62
CA LYS A 216 -11.65 7.50 -2.49
C LYS A 216 -11.40 6.00 -2.47
N LEU A 217 -10.54 5.50 -3.36
CA LEU A 217 -10.15 4.08 -3.38
C LEU A 217 -9.46 3.70 -2.06
N GLU A 218 -8.51 4.49 -1.57
CA GLU A 218 -7.80 4.18 -0.32
C GLU A 218 -8.74 4.21 0.89
N GLN A 219 -9.59 5.23 1.00
CA GLN A 219 -10.53 5.38 2.11
C GLN A 219 -11.62 4.30 2.10
N GLY A 220 -12.22 4.02 0.94
CA GLY A 220 -13.25 2.99 0.79
C GLY A 220 -12.74 1.58 1.06
N ASN A 221 -11.46 1.33 0.76
CA ASN A 221 -10.85 -0.01 0.88
C ASN A 221 -9.96 -0.19 2.11
N ARG A 222 -9.71 0.89 2.86
CA ARG A 222 -8.85 0.92 4.06
C ARG A 222 -7.46 0.34 3.81
N THR A 223 -6.89 0.66 2.66
CA THR A 223 -5.54 0.26 2.25
C THR A 223 -4.94 1.33 1.36
N SER A 224 -3.64 1.58 1.48
CA SER A 224 -2.94 2.51 0.59
C SER A 224 -2.74 1.90 -0.80
N LEU A 225 -2.64 2.77 -1.81
CA LEU A 225 -2.34 2.40 -3.18
C LEU A 225 -0.98 1.70 -3.23
N THR A 226 -0.99 0.46 -3.68
CA THR A 226 0.20 -0.38 -3.83
C THR A 226 0.89 -0.09 -5.15
N SER A 227 0.13 0.06 -6.23
CA SER A 227 0.69 0.52 -7.51
C SER A 227 -0.33 1.22 -8.39
N PHE A 228 0.19 2.04 -9.30
CA PHE A 228 -0.53 2.55 -10.45
C PHE A 228 0.22 2.16 -11.73
N GLN A 229 -0.52 1.80 -12.77
CA GLN A 229 -0.04 1.70 -14.14
C GLN A 229 -1.02 2.46 -15.03
N GLY A 230 -0.52 3.23 -15.99
CA GLY A 230 -1.41 3.91 -16.92
C GLY A 230 -0.76 4.37 -18.21
N CYS A 231 -1.63 4.57 -19.20
CA CYS A 231 -1.29 4.90 -20.58
C CYS A 231 -2.44 5.69 -21.18
N TYR A 232 -2.17 6.66 -22.06
CA TYR A 232 -3.27 7.26 -22.83
C TYR A 232 -4.04 6.16 -23.58
N ARG A 233 -3.36 5.31 -24.34
CA ARG A 233 -3.93 4.12 -24.98
C ARG A 233 -3.28 2.86 -24.41
N GLY A 234 -4.05 2.07 -23.68
CA GLY A 234 -3.59 0.79 -23.15
C GLY A 234 -4.01 -0.41 -24.00
N LYS A 235 -3.20 -1.48 -23.95
CA LYS A 235 -3.50 -2.78 -24.56
C LYS A 235 -3.28 -3.95 -23.63
N ASN A 236 -2.21 -3.91 -22.83
CA ASN A 236 -1.98 -4.92 -21.80
C ASN A 236 -1.27 -4.35 -20.58
N PHE A 237 -1.50 -4.99 -19.43
CA PHE A 237 -0.88 -4.67 -18.15
C PHE A 237 -0.61 -5.95 -17.36
N SER A 238 0.35 -5.89 -16.43
CA SER A 238 0.66 -7.02 -15.55
C SER A 238 0.91 -6.58 -14.12
N ILE A 239 0.45 -7.38 -13.16
CA ILE A 239 0.67 -7.19 -11.72
C ILE A 239 1.44 -8.41 -11.21
N ASN A 240 2.71 -8.21 -10.80
CA ASN A 240 3.69 -9.27 -10.55
C ASN A 240 4.02 -9.48 -9.07
#